data_AF-A0A2E0QCJ8-F1
#
_entry.id   AF-A0A2E0QCJ8-F1
#
_cell.length_a   1.000
_cell.length_b   1.000
_cell.length_c   1.000
_cell.angle_alpha   90.00
_cell.angle_beta   90.00
_cell.angle_gamma   90.00
#
_symmetry.space_group_name_H-M   'P 1'
#
loop_
_entity.id
_entity.type
_entity.pdbx_description
1 polymer ?
#
loop_
_entity_poly.entity_id
_entity_poly.type
_entity_poly.pdbx_seq_one_letter_code
_entity_poly.pdbx_strand_id
1 'polypeptide(L)'
;MQLSKNITLDQMIASKVAQEKGFDNTAPTEIITNLQQLAEKILEPVLAHFGGVLDITSGYRCKALNDCLGSSDGSQHCLGEAVDFGIIDTDIYDIAAWIVDNLDFDHLILEKYNPQDLNKGWVHCSYRHTQPNRKIIQTFDGKIYHDGLLKLPLQG
;
A
#
# COMPACT_ATOMS: atom_id res chain seq x y z
N MET A 1 -4.06 15.48 10.64
CA MET A 1 -3.66 16.39 9.54
C MET A 1 -4.23 15.85 8.23
N GLN A 2 -4.75 16.69 7.33
CA GLN A 2 -5.11 16.26 5.97
C GLN A 2 -3.84 16.11 5.14
N LEU A 3 -3.67 14.96 4.47
CA LEU A 3 -2.63 14.76 3.45
C LEU A 3 -3.16 15.09 2.06
N SER A 4 -4.44 14.83 1.82
CA SER A 4 -5.12 15.18 0.58
C SER A 4 -6.61 15.50 0.86
N LYS A 5 -7.45 15.53 -0.18
CA LYS A 5 -8.88 15.84 -0.05
C LYS A 5 -9.60 14.84 0.88
N ASN A 6 -9.32 13.56 0.73
CA ASN A 6 -10.01 12.45 1.38
C ASN A 6 -9.10 11.63 2.31
N ILE A 7 -7.77 11.83 2.26
CA ILE A 7 -6.81 11.04 3.03
C ILE A 7 -6.18 11.88 4.14
N THR A 8 -6.12 11.29 5.33
CA THR A 8 -5.55 11.89 6.53
C THR A 8 -4.23 11.21 6.92
N LEU A 9 -3.38 11.95 7.64
CA LEU A 9 -2.15 11.38 8.19
C LEU A 9 -2.46 10.24 9.17
N ASP A 10 -3.53 10.36 9.96
CA ASP A 10 -3.89 9.36 10.97
C ASP A 10 -4.22 8.01 10.32
N GLN A 11 -4.88 8.00 9.17
CA GLN A 11 -5.10 6.78 8.39
C GLN A 11 -3.78 6.19 7.87
N MET A 12 -2.83 7.03 7.46
CA MET A 12 -1.55 6.58 6.92
C MET A 12 -0.56 6.09 7.99
N ILE A 13 -0.74 6.45 9.26
CA ILE A 13 0.11 5.98 10.37
C ILE A 13 -0.58 4.96 11.28
N ALA A 14 -1.87 4.71 11.08
CA ALA A 14 -2.62 3.74 11.85
C ALA A 14 -2.03 2.34 11.68
N SER A 15 -1.80 1.65 12.80
CA SER A 15 -1.36 0.26 12.83
C SER A 15 -1.82 -0.39 14.12
N LYS A 16 -2.66 -1.43 13.99
CA LYS A 16 -3.11 -2.23 15.13
C LYS A 16 -1.93 -2.91 15.83
N VAL A 17 -0.96 -3.40 15.07
CA VAL A 17 0.25 -4.03 15.62
C VAL A 17 1.07 -3.02 16.42
N ALA A 18 1.21 -1.78 15.93
CA ALA A 18 1.90 -0.74 16.70
C ALA A 18 1.18 -0.44 18.02
N GLN A 19 -0.15 -0.33 18.00
CA GLN A 19 -0.95 -0.12 19.21
C GLN A 19 -0.80 -1.29 20.20
N GLU A 20 -0.94 -2.53 19.73
CA GLU A 20 -0.82 -3.74 20.55
C GLU A 20 0.58 -3.92 21.15
N LYS A 21 1.63 -3.51 20.41
CA LYS A 21 3.03 -3.62 20.83
C LYS A 21 3.57 -2.36 21.53
N GLY A 22 2.79 -1.29 21.58
CA GLY A 22 3.21 0.00 22.16
C GLY A 22 4.31 0.70 21.34
N PHE A 23 4.35 0.50 20.03
CA PHE A 23 5.29 1.22 19.16
C PHE A 23 4.76 2.61 18.84
N ASP A 24 5.62 3.62 18.98
CA ASP A 24 5.35 4.94 18.45
C ASP A 24 5.52 4.91 16.92
N ASN A 25 4.40 4.97 16.21
CA ASN A 25 4.36 4.99 14.75
C ASN A 25 4.14 6.41 14.19
N THR A 26 4.51 7.45 14.95
CA THR A 26 4.44 8.84 14.48
C THR A 26 5.40 9.04 13.30
N ALA A 27 4.89 9.56 12.19
CA ALA A 27 5.70 9.87 11.02
C ALA A 27 6.54 11.15 11.26
N PRO A 28 7.86 11.12 11.01
CA PRO A 28 8.69 12.31 10.99
C PRO A 28 8.24 13.30 9.90
N THR A 29 8.53 14.59 10.09
CA THR A 29 8.12 15.67 9.16
C THR A 29 8.59 15.41 7.73
N GLU A 30 9.80 14.89 7.55
CA GLU A 30 10.36 14.55 6.24
C GLU A 30 9.60 13.41 5.54
N ILE A 31 8.97 12.52 6.31
CA ILE A 31 8.16 11.41 5.78
C ILE A 31 6.76 11.86 5.41
N ILE A 32 6.21 12.88 6.10
CA ILE A 32 4.86 13.40 5.83
C ILE A 32 4.73 13.89 4.37
N THR A 33 5.78 14.51 3.82
CA THR A 33 5.80 14.92 2.40
C THR A 33 5.63 13.72 1.46
N ASN A 34 6.33 12.61 1.73
CA ASN A 34 6.20 11.39 0.92
C ASN A 34 4.79 10.79 1.03
N LEU A 35 4.23 10.75 2.23
CA LEU A 35 2.86 10.28 2.46
C LEU A 35 1.83 11.15 1.75
N GLN A 36 2.03 12.47 1.73
CA GLN A 36 1.18 13.39 0.98
C GLN A 36 1.25 13.12 -0.52
N GLN A 37 2.46 12.93 -1.07
CA GLN A 37 2.61 12.59 -2.49
C GLN A 37 1.95 11.24 -2.81
N LEU A 38 2.10 10.23 -1.95
CA LEU A 38 1.46 8.94 -2.13
C LEU A 38 -0.06 9.03 -2.09
N ALA A 39 -0.61 9.83 -1.16
CA ALA A 39 -2.04 10.08 -1.09
C ALA A 39 -2.57 10.76 -2.37
N GLU A 40 -1.90 11.82 -2.83
CA GLU A 40 -2.33 12.60 -4.00
C GLU A 40 -2.15 11.86 -5.34
N LYS A 41 -1.10 11.04 -5.46
CA LYS A 41 -0.74 10.41 -6.75
C LYS A 41 -1.29 9.00 -6.91
N ILE A 42 -1.58 8.31 -5.82
CA ILE A 42 -2.10 6.93 -5.84
C ILE A 42 -3.51 6.86 -5.25
N LEU A 43 -3.68 7.18 -3.97
CA LEU A 43 -4.94 6.90 -3.26
C LEU A 43 -6.10 7.77 -3.74
N GLU A 44 -5.88 9.05 -4.01
CA GLU A 44 -6.92 9.96 -4.49
C GLU A 44 -7.46 9.56 -5.87
N PRO A 45 -6.61 9.33 -6.91
CA PRO A 45 -7.10 8.83 -8.19
C PRO A 45 -7.85 7.50 -8.08
N VAL A 46 -7.34 6.56 -7.26
CA VAL A 46 -7.98 5.26 -7.05
C VAL A 46 -9.37 5.44 -6.42
N LEU A 47 -9.46 6.20 -5.33
CA LEU A 47 -10.72 6.49 -4.66
C LEU A 47 -11.69 7.26 -5.56
N ALA A 48 -11.19 8.18 -6.39
CA ALA A 48 -12.01 8.91 -7.36
C ALA A 48 -12.58 8.01 -8.47
N HIS A 49 -11.85 6.96 -8.86
CA HIS A 49 -12.28 6.03 -9.90
C HIS A 49 -13.28 5.00 -9.39
N PHE A 50 -12.95 4.30 -8.29
CA PHE A 50 -13.74 3.19 -7.77
C PHE A 50 -14.80 3.64 -6.76
N GLY A 51 -14.61 4.79 -6.10
CA GLY A 51 -15.46 5.23 -5.00
C GLY A 51 -15.32 4.31 -3.77
N GLY A 52 -16.38 4.26 -2.96
CA GLY A 52 -16.45 3.34 -1.82
C GLY A 52 -15.65 3.75 -0.60
N VAL A 53 -15.35 2.77 0.25
CA VAL A 53 -14.61 2.95 1.50
C VAL A 53 -13.19 2.43 1.30
N LEU A 54 -12.22 3.35 1.35
CA LEU A 54 -10.81 3.00 1.30
C LEU A 54 -10.39 2.32 2.61
N ASP A 55 -9.88 1.10 2.51
CA ASP A 55 -9.35 0.34 3.63
C ASP A 55 -7.83 0.30 3.54
N ILE A 56 -7.16 1.10 4.37
CA ILE A 56 -5.69 1.16 4.45
C ILE A 56 -5.27 0.24 5.59
N THR A 57 -4.61 -0.87 5.24
CA THR A 57 -4.10 -1.81 6.23
C THR A 57 -2.73 -1.38 6.75
N SER A 58 -1.94 -0.68 5.93
CA SER A 58 -0.65 -0.14 6.35
C SER A 58 -0.12 0.99 5.46
N GLY A 59 0.20 2.14 6.02
CA GLY A 59 0.95 3.21 5.35
C GLY A 59 2.39 3.29 5.86
N TYR A 60 2.72 4.32 6.64
CA TYR A 60 4.02 4.46 7.28
C TYR A 60 4.28 3.36 8.33
N ARG A 61 5.52 2.88 8.37
CA ARG A 61 6.01 2.00 9.44
C ARG A 61 7.29 2.56 10.04
N CYS A 62 7.30 2.80 11.34
CA CYS A 62 8.55 3.01 12.07
C CYS A 62 9.40 1.74 12.05
N LYS A 63 10.70 1.87 12.30
CA LYS A 63 11.66 0.75 12.22
C LYS A 63 11.22 -0.44 13.09
N ALA A 64 10.80 -0.18 14.33
CA ALA A 64 10.35 -1.22 15.25
C ALA A 64 9.12 -1.99 14.74
N LEU A 65 8.15 -1.29 14.14
CA LEU A 65 6.99 -1.91 13.51
C LEU A 65 7.39 -2.74 12.29
N ASN A 66 8.21 -2.17 11.39
CA ASN A 66 8.68 -2.85 10.19
C ASN A 66 9.43 -4.16 10.52
N ASP A 67 10.31 -4.11 11.52
CA ASP A 67 11.08 -5.27 11.99
C ASP A 67 10.17 -6.31 12.64
N CYS A 68 9.19 -5.88 13.45
CA CYS A 68 8.21 -6.77 14.06
C CYS A 68 7.36 -7.51 13.03
N LEU A 69 7.12 -6.90 11.87
CA LEU A 69 6.39 -7.50 10.75
C LEU A 69 7.30 -8.37 9.85
N GLY A 70 8.58 -8.50 10.17
CA GLY A 70 9.55 -9.25 9.37
C GLY A 70 9.79 -8.66 7.98
N SER A 71 9.49 -7.36 7.80
CA SER A 71 9.72 -6.65 6.54
C SER A 71 11.20 -6.33 6.37
N SER A 72 11.64 -6.12 5.12
CA SER A 72 13.03 -5.80 4.83
C SER A 72 13.44 -4.43 5.38
N ASP A 73 14.74 -4.25 5.67
CA ASP A 73 15.30 -2.97 6.11
C ASP A 73 15.14 -1.84 5.06
N GLY A 74 15.02 -2.21 3.78
CA GLY A 74 14.82 -1.28 2.65
C GLY A 74 13.36 -1.00 2.31
N SER A 75 12.42 -1.31 3.21
CA SER A 75 10.98 -1.16 2.98
C SER A 75 10.59 0.30 2.71
N GLN A 76 9.85 0.53 1.63
CA GLN A 76 9.33 1.86 1.27
C GLN A 76 8.25 2.36 2.25
N HIS A 77 7.66 1.48 3.07
CA HIS A 77 6.80 1.91 4.18
C HIS A 77 7.57 2.74 5.21
N CYS A 78 8.84 2.42 5.47
CA CYS A 78 9.70 3.20 6.37
C CYS A 78 10.04 4.58 5.81
N LEU A 79 9.90 4.75 4.50
CA LEU A 79 10.14 6.01 3.79
C LEU A 79 8.84 6.80 3.57
N GLY A 80 7.67 6.27 3.98
CA GLY A 80 6.37 6.86 3.66
C GLY A 80 6.05 6.88 2.16
N GLU A 81 6.70 6.01 1.40
CA GLU A 81 6.55 5.91 -0.06
C GLU A 81 5.66 4.75 -0.47
N ALA A 82 5.20 3.91 0.46
CA ALA A 82 4.36 2.76 0.17
C ALA A 82 3.11 2.67 1.05
N VAL A 83 2.07 2.05 0.49
CA VAL A 83 0.79 1.80 1.15
C VAL A 83 0.24 0.43 0.74
N ASP A 84 -0.30 -0.27 1.72
CA ASP A 84 -1.07 -1.50 1.58
C ASP A 84 -2.55 -1.16 1.79
N PHE A 85 -3.38 -1.42 0.79
CA PHE A 85 -4.78 -1.00 0.82
C PHE A 85 -5.69 -1.83 -0.09
N GLY A 86 -7.00 -1.61 0.08
CA GLY A 86 -8.06 -2.01 -0.82
C GLY A 86 -9.22 -1.03 -0.78
N ILE A 87 -10.27 -1.31 -1.54
CA ILE A 87 -11.57 -0.62 -1.44
C ILE A 87 -12.60 -1.70 -1.12
N ILE A 88 -13.37 -1.49 -0.06
CA ILE A 88 -14.39 -2.44 0.36
C ILE A 88 -15.34 -2.76 -0.80
N ASP A 89 -15.61 -4.06 -0.98
CA ASP A 89 -16.46 -4.62 -2.05
C ASP A 89 -15.93 -4.39 -3.48
N THR A 90 -14.64 -4.06 -3.64
CA THR A 90 -13.95 -3.96 -4.94
C THR A 90 -12.84 -5.01 -5.01
N ASP A 91 -12.77 -5.76 -6.12
CA ASP A 91 -11.70 -6.74 -6.33
C ASP A 91 -10.34 -6.02 -6.37
N ILE A 92 -9.42 -6.40 -5.46
CA ILE A 92 -8.07 -5.84 -5.40
C ILE A 92 -7.27 -6.05 -6.68
N TYR A 93 -7.60 -7.09 -7.48
CA TYR A 93 -7.03 -7.28 -8.81
C TYR A 93 -7.43 -6.15 -9.76
N ASP A 94 -8.70 -5.74 -9.74
CA ASP A 94 -9.19 -4.69 -10.63
C ASP A 94 -8.58 -3.33 -10.24
N ILE A 95 -8.41 -3.08 -8.94
CA ILE A 95 -7.68 -1.91 -8.43
C ILE A 95 -6.23 -1.93 -8.94
N ALA A 96 -5.53 -3.05 -8.76
CA ALA A 96 -4.15 -3.20 -9.20
C ALA A 96 -3.99 -3.00 -10.72
N ALA A 97 -4.85 -3.63 -11.53
CA ALA A 97 -4.84 -3.49 -12.98
C ALA A 97 -5.09 -2.05 -13.41
N TRP A 98 -6.05 -1.37 -12.79
CA TRP A 98 -6.32 0.03 -13.10
C TRP A 98 -5.13 0.95 -12.76
N ILE A 99 -4.44 0.74 -11.64
CA ILE A 99 -3.23 1.51 -11.29
C ILE A 99 -2.14 1.30 -12.34
N VAL A 100 -1.92 0.05 -12.78
CA VAL A 100 -0.94 -0.29 -13.81
C VAL A 100 -1.18 0.50 -15.09
N ASP A 101 -2.45 0.59 -15.52
CA ASP A 101 -2.83 1.22 -16.79
C ASP A 101 -2.90 2.76 -16.71
N ASN A 102 -3.12 3.33 -15.52
CA ASN A 102 -3.53 4.75 -15.42
C ASN A 102 -2.58 5.63 -14.61
N LEU A 103 -1.77 5.08 -13.69
CA LEU A 103 -1.00 5.88 -12.74
C LEU A 103 0.51 5.70 -12.89
N ASP A 104 1.27 6.71 -12.44
CA ASP A 104 2.71 6.58 -12.23
C ASP A 104 3.00 6.01 -10.83
N PHE A 105 3.79 4.94 -10.76
CA PHE A 105 4.09 4.20 -9.53
C PHE A 105 5.44 3.50 -9.64
N ASP A 106 6.10 3.30 -8.52
CA ASP A 106 7.42 2.71 -8.45
C ASP A 106 7.37 1.17 -8.43
N HIS A 107 6.61 0.61 -7.48
CA HIS A 107 6.40 -0.81 -7.33
C HIS A 107 4.94 -1.09 -6.96
N LEU A 108 4.31 -2.03 -7.65
CA LEU A 108 2.98 -2.52 -7.33
C LEU A 108 3.03 -4.03 -7.12
N ILE A 109 2.48 -4.50 -6.00
CA ILE A 109 2.39 -5.93 -5.68
C ILE A 109 0.94 -6.27 -5.37
N LEU A 110 0.40 -7.26 -6.07
CA LEU A 110 -0.83 -7.92 -5.68
C LEU A 110 -0.51 -8.97 -4.62
N GLU A 111 -0.74 -8.66 -3.35
CA GLU A 111 -0.33 -9.52 -2.24
C GLU A 111 -1.48 -10.38 -1.74
N LYS A 112 -1.22 -11.70 -1.69
CA LYS A 112 -2.11 -12.70 -1.09
C LYS A 112 -3.53 -12.71 -1.66
N TYR A 113 -3.67 -12.35 -2.93
CA TYR A 113 -4.94 -12.36 -3.65
C TYR A 113 -5.55 -13.76 -3.69
N ASN A 114 -6.86 -13.81 -3.51
CA ASN A 114 -7.64 -15.03 -3.69
C ASN A 114 -8.80 -14.77 -4.65
N PRO A 115 -8.83 -15.39 -5.84
CA PRO A 115 -9.93 -15.23 -6.79
C PRO A 115 -11.31 -15.66 -6.24
N GLN A 116 -11.36 -16.41 -5.14
CA GLN A 116 -12.60 -16.85 -4.48
C GLN A 116 -13.06 -15.93 -3.35
N ASP A 117 -12.24 -14.94 -2.96
CA ASP A 117 -12.51 -14.00 -1.86
C ASP A 117 -11.94 -12.62 -2.21
N LEU A 118 -12.79 -11.74 -2.74
CA LEU A 118 -12.41 -10.46 -3.34
C LEU A 118 -11.71 -9.50 -2.36
N ASN A 119 -11.97 -9.64 -1.07
CA ASN A 119 -11.40 -8.81 -0.01
C ASN A 119 -10.16 -9.45 0.64
N LYS A 120 -9.72 -10.61 0.16
CA LYS A 120 -8.54 -11.29 0.70
C LYS A 120 -7.28 -10.82 0.00
N GLY A 121 -6.36 -10.31 0.81
CA GLY A 121 -5.09 -9.74 0.34
C GLY A 121 -5.15 -8.21 0.37
N TRP A 122 -4.20 -7.59 -0.30
CA TRP A 122 -4.15 -6.13 -0.48
C TRP A 122 -3.37 -5.78 -1.75
N VAL A 123 -3.58 -4.56 -2.23
CA VAL A 123 -2.68 -3.93 -3.17
C VAL A 123 -1.59 -3.22 -2.37
N HIS A 124 -0.35 -3.67 -2.52
CA HIS A 124 0.81 -2.86 -2.17
C HIS A 124 1.11 -1.94 -3.35
N CYS A 125 1.25 -0.64 -3.10
CA CYS A 125 1.69 0.30 -4.11
C CYS A 125 2.65 1.32 -3.50
N SER A 126 3.76 1.55 -4.19
CA SER A 126 4.74 2.58 -3.83
C SER A 126 4.89 3.65 -4.90
N TYR A 127 5.24 4.86 -4.46
CA TYR A 127 5.47 6.03 -5.30
C TYR A 127 6.66 6.81 -4.76
N ARG A 128 7.63 7.10 -5.64
CA ARG A 128 8.81 7.90 -5.31
C ARG A 128 8.69 9.27 -5.95
N HIS A 129 8.64 10.33 -5.14
CA HIS A 129 8.52 11.69 -5.68
C HIS A 129 9.89 12.31 -6.02
N THR A 130 10.97 11.80 -5.43
CA THR A 130 12.34 12.33 -5.60
C THR A 130 13.17 11.53 -6.60
N GLN A 131 12.69 10.37 -7.03
CA GLN A 131 13.40 9.45 -7.92
C GLN A 131 12.47 8.96 -9.03
N PRO A 132 13.01 8.54 -10.20
CA PRO A 132 12.19 7.95 -11.25
C PRO A 132 11.43 6.71 -10.75
N ASN A 133 10.15 6.61 -11.06
CA ASN A 133 9.33 5.45 -10.73
C ASN A 133 9.68 4.26 -11.65
N ARG A 134 9.95 3.08 -11.07
CA ARG A 134 10.47 1.90 -11.80
C ARG A 134 9.41 1.10 -12.54
N LYS A 135 8.12 1.26 -12.23
CA LYS A 135 7.01 0.49 -12.83
C LYS A 135 7.16 -1.03 -12.66
N ILE A 136 7.68 -1.46 -11.51
CA ILE A 136 7.77 -2.89 -11.20
C ILE A 136 6.37 -3.39 -10.83
N ILE A 137 5.97 -4.54 -11.37
CA ILE A 137 4.67 -5.16 -11.13
C ILE A 137 4.89 -6.60 -10.72
N GLN A 138 4.35 -7.01 -9.59
CA GLN A 138 4.48 -8.37 -9.08
C GLN A 138 3.18 -8.90 -8.47
N THR A 139 3.13 -10.21 -8.29
CA THR A 139 2.11 -10.92 -7.50
C THR A 139 2.82 -11.77 -6.45
N PHE A 140 2.41 -11.67 -5.19
CA PHE A 140 2.91 -12.53 -4.11
C PHE A 140 1.86 -13.55 -3.71
N ASP A 141 2.14 -14.84 -3.92
CA ASP A 141 1.19 -15.95 -3.67
C ASP A 141 1.20 -16.46 -2.21
N GLY A 142 1.94 -15.78 -1.34
CA GLY A 142 2.19 -16.19 0.04
C GLY A 142 3.52 -16.90 0.25
N LYS A 143 4.20 -17.32 -0.82
CA LYS A 143 5.51 -18.00 -0.76
C LYS A 143 6.55 -17.34 -1.65
N ILE A 144 6.20 -17.03 -2.89
CA ILE A 144 7.12 -16.49 -3.89
C ILE A 144 6.51 -15.29 -4.62
N TYR A 145 7.39 -14.43 -5.11
CA TYR A 145 7.04 -13.32 -5.99
C TYR A 145 7.07 -13.78 -7.44
N HIS A 146 6.04 -13.41 -8.19
CA HIS A 146 5.93 -13.61 -9.63
C HIS A 146 5.91 -12.27 -10.33
N ASP A 147 6.51 -12.17 -11.51
CA ASP A 147 6.45 -10.96 -12.30
C ASP A 147 5.07 -10.80 -12.97
N GLY A 148 4.53 -9.58 -12.89
CA GLY A 148 3.21 -9.22 -13.44
C GLY A 148 2.03 -9.44 -12.50
N LEU A 149 0.84 -9.04 -12.95
CA LEU A 149 -0.44 -9.25 -12.26
C LEU A 149 -1.06 -10.59 -12.65
N LEU A 150 -1.07 -11.53 -11.70
CA LEU A 150 -1.54 -12.88 -11.92
C LEU A 150 -2.73 -13.19 -11.01
N LYS A 151 -3.75 -13.86 -11.57
CA LYS A 151 -4.88 -14.42 -10.79
C LYS A 151 -4.52 -15.81 -10.27
N LEU A 152 -3.54 -15.87 -9.38
CA LEU A 152 -3.11 -17.15 -8.77
C LEU A 152 -3.95 -17.46 -7.53
N PRO A 153 -4.34 -18.73 -7.30
CA PRO A 153 -4.87 -19.13 -6.01
C PRO A 153 -3.76 -19.07 -4.95
N LEU A 154 -4.12 -18.71 -3.71
CA LEU A 154 -3.19 -18.77 -2.58
C LEU A 154 -2.64 -20.18 -2.41
N GLN A 155 -1.32 -20.30 -2.30
CA GLN A 155 -0.70 -21.58 -2.01
C GLN A 155 -0.75 -21.83 -0.49
N GLY A 156 -1.43 -22.92 -0.10
CA GLY A 156 -1.57 -23.34 1.30
C GLY A 156 -0.27 -23.70 2.00
#